data_AF-A0AAD7HYK0-F1
#
_entry.id   AF-A0AAD7HYK0-F1
#
_cell.length_a   1.000
_cell.length_b   1.000
_cell.length_c   1.000
_cell.angle_alpha   90.00
_cell.angle_beta   90.00
_cell.angle_gamma   90.00
#
_symmetry.space_group_name_H-M   'P 1'
#
loop_
_entity.id
_entity.type
_entity.pdbx_description
1 polymer ?
#
loop_
_entity_poly.entity_id
_entity_poly.type
_entity_poly.pdbx_seq_one_letter_code
_entity_poly.pdbx_strand_id
1 'polypeptide(L)'
;ESSQTNKKRRLQHSSNADSPLPNIHRPSPEEGEVYHLLCGAHGTPQYSSTASTTPNVPEGLISTILSQSTSGSNSSRAKASLDAAFGRNNFAAIATASPERLMEAIRCGELAKKKPAIIQNLLSNIYAKHGSYSLQFLAADGEGARKTDAE
;
A
#
# COMPACT_ATOMS: atom_id res chain seq x y z
N GLU A 1 -2.15 -0.67 -32.75
CA GLU A 1 -2.58 -0.47 -31.33
C GLU A 1 -1.67 0.47 -30.50
N SER A 2 -0.84 1.33 -31.11
CA SER A 2 0.16 2.15 -30.37
C SER A 2 -0.28 3.59 -30.03
N SER A 3 -1.45 4.03 -30.50
CA SER A 3 -1.83 5.46 -30.43
C SER A 3 -2.51 5.87 -29.13
N GLN A 4 -3.29 4.97 -28.50
CA GLN A 4 -4.03 5.29 -27.26
C GLN A 4 -3.17 5.28 -25.99
N THR A 5 -2.18 4.38 -25.91
CA THR A 5 -1.25 4.27 -24.76
C THR A 5 -0.29 5.46 -24.69
N ASN A 6 0.17 5.94 -25.84
CA ASN A 6 1.02 7.14 -25.94
C ASN A 6 0.26 8.43 -25.61
N LYS A 7 -1.04 8.50 -25.93
CA LYS A 7 -1.90 9.64 -25.56
C LYS A 7 -2.10 9.70 -24.04
N LYS A 8 -2.36 8.56 -23.39
CA LYS A 8 -2.49 8.46 -21.93
C LYS A 8 -1.20 8.86 -21.19
N ARG A 9 -0.02 8.42 -21.67
CA ARG A 9 1.27 8.82 -21.10
C ARG A 9 1.55 10.32 -21.26
N ARG A 10 1.20 10.93 -22.40
CA ARG A 10 1.39 12.37 -22.62
C ARG A 10 0.52 13.24 -21.71
N LEU A 11 -0.75 12.85 -21.49
CA LEU A 11 -1.64 13.55 -20.56
C LEU A 11 -1.13 13.55 -19.11
N GLN A 12 -0.46 12.49 -18.68
CA GLN A 12 0.14 12.38 -17.34
C GLN A 12 1.39 13.25 -17.16
N HIS A 13 2.21 13.44 -18.20
CA HIS A 13 3.41 14.27 -18.10
C HIS A 13 3.09 15.78 -18.15
N SER A 14 2.03 16.17 -18.86
CA SER A 14 1.58 17.57 -18.91
C SER A 14 1.03 18.11 -17.58
N SER A 15 0.65 17.23 -16.65
CA SER A 15 0.08 17.58 -15.35
C SER A 15 1.10 17.60 -14.20
N ASN A 16 2.37 17.29 -14.48
CA ASN A 16 3.44 17.19 -13.47
C ASN A 16 4.56 18.23 -13.64
N ALA A 17 4.54 19.05 -14.69
CA ALA A 17 5.59 20.05 -14.94
C ALA A 17 5.38 21.35 -14.14
N ASP A 18 4.12 21.66 -13.79
CA ASP A 18 3.77 22.68 -12.80
C ASP A 18 3.10 21.96 -11.64
N SER A 19 3.64 22.11 -10.42
CA SER A 19 2.86 21.75 -9.24
C SER A 19 1.59 22.61 -9.27
N PRO A 20 0.36 22.03 -9.26
CA PRO A 20 -0.87 22.81 -9.26
C PRO A 20 -1.05 23.62 -7.97
N LEU A 21 -0.11 23.49 -7.03
CA LEU A 21 -0.08 24.15 -5.74
C LEU A 21 1.26 24.89 -5.57
N PRO A 22 1.54 25.96 -6.33
CA PRO A 22 2.70 26.80 -6.04
C PRO A 22 2.40 27.61 -4.78
N ASN A 23 3.24 27.49 -3.75
CA ASN A 23 3.17 28.22 -2.48
C ASN A 23 1.91 28.02 -1.63
N ILE A 24 1.60 26.77 -1.26
CA ILE A 24 0.57 26.50 -0.25
C ILE A 24 1.22 26.17 1.09
N HIS A 25 1.29 27.15 2.00
CA HIS A 25 1.61 26.95 3.41
C HIS A 25 0.37 26.48 4.19
N ARG A 26 -0.15 25.31 3.80
CA ARG A 26 -1.20 24.61 4.55
C ARG A 26 -0.59 23.57 5.51
N PRO A 27 -1.25 23.27 6.62
CA PRO A 27 -2.53 23.85 7.07
C PRO A 27 -2.35 25.25 7.69
N SER A 28 -3.32 26.15 7.45
CA SER A 28 -3.43 27.41 8.20
C SER A 28 -3.84 27.15 9.66
N PRO A 29 -3.67 28.11 10.59
CA PRO A 29 -4.10 27.95 11.98
C PRO A 29 -5.59 27.57 12.13
N GLU A 30 -6.45 28.13 11.28
CA GLU A 30 -7.90 27.81 11.24
C GLU A 30 -8.15 26.39 10.72
N GLU A 31 -7.39 25.91 9.74
CA GLU A 31 -7.47 24.51 9.27
C GLU A 31 -6.95 23.51 10.32
N GLY A 32 -6.10 23.97 11.25
CA GLY A 32 -5.69 23.21 12.44
C GLY A 32 -6.84 22.90 13.40
N GLU A 33 -7.91 23.71 13.41
CA GLU A 33 -9.10 23.43 14.21
C GLU A 33 -9.81 22.14 13.76
N VAL A 34 -9.76 21.83 12.46
CA VAL A 34 -10.30 20.58 11.91
C VAL A 34 -9.59 19.36 12.48
N TYR A 35 -8.27 19.44 12.68
CA TYR A 35 -7.50 18.38 13.33
C TYR A 35 -7.99 18.15 14.76
N HIS A 36 -8.16 19.21 15.53
CA HIS A 36 -8.65 19.11 16.91
C HIS A 36 -10.09 18.60 16.99
N LEU A 37 -10.96 19.03 16.07
CA LEU A 37 -12.34 18.54 15.97
C LEU A 37 -12.38 17.04 15.69
N LEU A 38 -11.59 16.56 14.72
CA LEU A 38 -11.48 15.14 14.40
C LEU A 38 -10.89 14.34 15.57
N CYS A 39 -9.89 14.89 16.26
CA CYS A 39 -9.33 14.25 17.46
C CYS A 39 -10.35 14.17 18.60
N GLY A 40 -11.20 15.17 18.77
CA GLY A 40 -12.29 15.15 19.75
C GLY A 40 -13.33 14.07 19.45
N ALA A 41 -13.67 13.88 18.17
CA ALA A 41 -14.69 12.92 17.74
C ALA A 41 -14.18 11.46 17.64
N HIS A 42 -12.93 11.27 17.20
CA HIS A 42 -12.36 9.96 16.88
C HIS A 42 -11.19 9.53 17.78
N GLY A 43 -10.81 10.38 18.74
CA GLY A 43 -9.58 10.24 19.52
C GLY A 43 -8.36 10.76 18.76
N THR A 44 -7.27 11.04 19.48
CA THR A 44 -6.00 11.39 18.84
C THR A 44 -5.53 10.22 17.97
N PRO A 45 -5.16 10.45 16.70
CA PRO A 45 -4.68 9.39 15.84
C PRO A 45 -3.45 8.76 16.48
N GLN A 46 -3.60 7.52 16.94
CA GLN A 46 -2.47 6.70 17.29
C GLN A 46 -1.86 6.23 15.97
N TYR A 47 -0.92 7.02 15.46
CA TYR A 47 0.12 6.49 14.59
C TYR A 47 0.99 5.63 15.49
N SER A 48 0.48 4.48 15.93
CA SER A 48 1.41 3.51 16.42
C SER A 48 2.31 3.25 15.21
N SER A 49 3.61 3.35 15.44
CA SER A 49 4.60 2.64 14.65
C SER A 49 4.24 1.16 14.48
N THR A 50 3.19 0.69 15.19
CA THR A 50 2.58 -0.63 15.16
C THR A 50 1.38 -0.90 14.27
N ALA A 51 0.70 0.09 13.69
CA ALA A 51 -0.19 -0.16 12.55
C ALA A 51 0.64 -0.58 11.31
N SER A 52 1.92 -0.16 11.33
CA SER A 52 3.03 -0.66 10.52
C SER A 52 3.91 -1.70 11.25
N THR A 53 3.47 -2.33 12.35
CA THR A 53 4.11 -3.56 12.89
C THR A 53 3.51 -4.78 12.20
N THR A 54 3.36 -4.72 10.88
CA THR A 54 3.72 -5.93 10.16
C THR A 54 5.25 -5.89 10.15
N PRO A 55 5.95 -6.73 10.94
CA PRO A 55 7.42 -6.82 10.86
C PRO A 55 7.90 -7.23 9.46
N ASN A 56 6.94 -7.47 8.55
CA ASN A 56 7.13 -7.91 7.20
C ASN A 56 6.39 -6.95 6.26
N VAL A 57 7.12 -5.97 5.71
CA VAL A 57 6.59 -4.94 4.79
C VAL A 57 5.73 -5.52 3.64
N PRO A 58 6.15 -6.60 2.93
CA PRO A 58 5.30 -7.28 1.96
C PRO A 58 3.93 -7.74 2.49
N GLU A 59 3.83 -8.16 3.75
CA GLU A 59 2.56 -8.53 4.37
C GLU A 59 1.61 -7.33 4.45
N GLY A 60 2.13 -6.17 4.87
CA GLY A 60 1.38 -4.91 4.92
C GLY A 60 0.91 -4.46 3.53
N LEU A 61 1.75 -4.60 2.51
CA LEU A 61 1.38 -4.29 1.12
C LEU A 61 0.27 -5.20 0.60
N ILE A 62 0.36 -6.51 0.85
CA ILE A 62 -0.70 -7.46 0.48
C ILE A 62 -2.00 -7.10 1.21
N SER A 63 -1.93 -6.79 2.50
CA SER A 63 -3.10 -6.41 3.30
C SER A 63 -3.75 -5.12 2.78
N THR A 64 -2.93 -4.17 2.30
CA THR A 64 -3.38 -2.95 1.64
C THR A 64 -4.05 -3.22 0.28
N ILE A 65 -3.49 -4.12 -0.54
CA ILE A 65 -4.13 -4.53 -1.79
C ILE A 65 -5.49 -5.20 -1.51
N LEU A 66 -5.58 -6.01 -0.46
CA LEU A 66 -6.82 -6.68 -0.07
C LEU A 66 -7.89 -5.71 0.46
N SER A 67 -7.51 -4.61 1.12
CA SER A 67 -8.44 -3.62 1.68
C SER A 67 -9.08 -2.69 0.64
N GLN A 68 -8.50 -2.57 -0.56
CA GLN A 68 -9.05 -1.73 -1.62
C GLN A 68 -10.46 -2.20 -2.03
N SER A 69 -11.39 -1.26 -2.19
CA SER A 69 -12.76 -1.49 -2.69
C SER A 69 -13.56 -2.55 -1.91
N THR A 70 -13.31 -2.71 -0.61
CA THR A 70 -14.05 -3.67 0.23
C THR A 70 -14.16 -3.21 1.68
N SER A 71 -14.97 -3.90 2.49
CA SER A 71 -15.12 -3.60 3.92
C SER A 71 -13.96 -4.16 4.75
N GLY A 72 -13.72 -3.60 5.95
CA GLY A 72 -12.69 -4.11 6.87
C GLY A 72 -12.89 -5.57 7.27
N SER A 73 -14.14 -6.03 7.39
CA SER A 73 -14.46 -7.44 7.65
C SER A 73 -14.08 -8.34 6.47
N ASN A 74 -14.34 -7.90 5.24
CA ASN A 74 -14.00 -8.65 4.03
C ASN A 74 -12.48 -8.74 3.82
N SER A 75 -11.76 -7.62 4.00
CA SER A 75 -10.31 -7.61 3.85
C SER A 75 -9.61 -8.49 4.90
N SER A 76 -10.08 -8.46 6.15
CA SER A 76 -9.56 -9.30 7.23
C SER A 76 -9.79 -10.78 6.94
N ARG A 77 -10.99 -11.16 6.49
CA ARG A 77 -11.29 -12.54 6.08
C ARG A 77 -10.46 -12.99 4.89
N ALA A 78 -10.27 -12.13 3.89
CA ALA A 78 -9.43 -12.44 2.73
C ALA A 78 -7.97 -12.68 3.13
N LYS A 79 -7.41 -11.87 4.04
CA LYS A 79 -6.04 -12.07 4.53
C LYS A 79 -5.91 -13.37 5.33
N ALA A 80 -6.86 -13.67 6.22
CA ALA A 80 -6.86 -14.91 6.98
C ALA A 80 -6.97 -16.15 6.07
N SER A 81 -7.84 -16.09 5.07
CA SER A 81 -8.00 -17.16 4.07
C SER A 81 -6.75 -17.36 3.21
N LEU A 82 -6.09 -16.26 2.81
CA LEU A 82 -4.80 -16.31 2.10
C LEU A 82 -3.71 -16.99 2.95
N ASP A 83 -3.60 -16.59 4.22
CA ASP A 83 -2.63 -17.18 5.16
C ASP A 83 -2.90 -18.67 5.40
N ALA A 84 -4.18 -19.07 5.48
CA ALA A 84 -4.56 -20.47 5.62
C ALA A 84 -4.22 -21.30 4.36
N ALA A 85 -4.36 -20.72 3.16
CA ALA A 85 -4.16 -21.43 1.90
C ALA A 85 -2.69 -21.62 1.51
N PHE A 86 -1.81 -20.69 1.90
CA PHE A 86 -0.41 -20.65 1.46
C PHE A 86 0.61 -20.66 2.60
N GLY A 87 0.16 -20.49 3.84
CA GLY A 87 1.02 -20.28 5.00
C GLY A 87 1.31 -18.79 5.20
N ARG A 88 1.26 -18.33 6.45
CA ARG A 88 1.52 -16.93 6.80
C ARG A 88 2.93 -16.52 6.37
N ASN A 89 3.01 -15.42 5.62
CA ASN A 89 4.26 -14.85 5.07
C ASN A 89 5.07 -15.79 4.15
N ASN A 90 4.45 -16.84 3.61
CA ASN A 90 5.04 -17.69 2.57
C ASN A 90 4.85 -17.06 1.18
N PHE A 91 5.56 -15.97 0.93
CA PHE A 91 5.41 -15.20 -0.31
C PHE A 91 5.82 -15.98 -1.55
N ALA A 92 6.76 -16.91 -1.44
CA ALA A 92 7.13 -17.80 -2.52
C ALA A 92 5.93 -18.62 -2.99
N ALA A 93 5.20 -19.26 -2.06
CA ALA A 93 4.01 -20.04 -2.39
C ALA A 93 2.89 -19.19 -3.03
N ILE A 94 2.72 -17.95 -2.59
CA ILE A 94 1.74 -17.01 -3.17
C ILE A 94 2.17 -16.60 -4.59
N ALA A 95 3.45 -16.30 -4.80
CA ALA A 95 4.00 -15.87 -6.08
C ALA A 95 3.92 -16.97 -7.15
N THR A 96 4.12 -18.24 -6.77
CA THR A 96 4.08 -19.39 -7.69
C THR A 96 2.73 -20.09 -7.76
N ALA A 97 1.74 -19.64 -6.99
CA ALA A 97 0.40 -20.23 -7.00
C ALA A 97 -0.26 -20.11 -8.39
N SER A 98 -1.11 -21.07 -8.75
CA SER A 98 -1.96 -20.89 -9.93
C SER A 98 -2.94 -19.72 -9.71
N PRO A 99 -3.29 -18.97 -10.77
CA PRO A 99 -4.25 -17.86 -10.67
C PRO A 99 -5.57 -18.29 -10.04
N GLU A 100 -6.05 -19.49 -10.32
CA GLU A 100 -7.30 -20.05 -9.82
C GLU A 100 -7.23 -20.30 -8.32
N ARG A 101 -6.14 -20.89 -7.84
CA ARG A 101 -5.95 -21.17 -6.42
C ARG A 101 -5.85 -19.88 -5.61
N LEU A 102 -5.14 -18.87 -6.13
CA LEU A 102 -5.03 -17.57 -5.48
C LEU A 102 -6.36 -16.80 -5.50
N MET A 103 -7.11 -16.86 -6.62
CA MET A 103 -8.46 -16.32 -6.72
C MET A 103 -9.41 -16.93 -5.68
N GLU A 104 -9.42 -18.25 -5.55
CA GLU A 104 -10.29 -18.92 -4.58
C GLU A 104 -9.91 -18.55 -3.15
N ALA A 105 -8.61 -18.50 -2.84
CA ALA A 105 -8.14 -18.15 -1.50
C ALA A 105 -8.57 -16.75 -1.05
N ILE A 106 -8.77 -15.80 -1.96
CA ILE A 106 -9.19 -14.43 -1.61
C ILE A 106 -10.63 -14.09 -2.04
N ARG A 107 -11.42 -15.09 -2.45
CA ARG A 107 -12.77 -14.91 -3.00
C ARG A 107 -13.73 -14.17 -2.06
N CYS A 108 -13.56 -14.34 -0.75
CA CYS A 108 -14.36 -13.67 0.28
C CYS A 108 -14.13 -12.15 0.37
N GLY A 109 -13.02 -11.65 -0.18
CA GLY A 109 -12.78 -10.22 -0.37
C GLY A 109 -13.50 -9.76 -1.63
N GLU A 110 -14.71 -9.20 -1.49
CA GLU A 110 -15.52 -8.76 -2.63
C GLU A 110 -14.71 -7.90 -3.64
N LEU A 111 -14.97 -8.16 -4.92
CA LEU A 111 -14.72 -7.30 -6.08
C LEU A 111 -13.34 -7.19 -6.74
N ALA A 112 -12.45 -8.20 -6.72
CA ALA A 112 -11.28 -8.09 -7.60
C ALA A 112 -10.72 -9.40 -8.15
N LYS A 113 -11.22 -9.80 -9.32
CA LYS A 113 -10.50 -10.66 -10.28
C LYS A 113 -9.07 -10.18 -10.57
N LYS A 114 -8.77 -8.90 -10.31
CA LYS A 114 -7.46 -8.27 -10.56
C LYS A 114 -6.48 -8.35 -9.38
N LYS A 115 -6.95 -8.47 -8.12
CA LYS A 115 -6.07 -8.50 -6.93
C LYS A 115 -5.04 -9.64 -6.96
N PRO A 116 -5.38 -10.88 -7.38
CA PRO A 116 -4.41 -11.97 -7.49
C PRO A 116 -3.20 -11.61 -8.37
N ALA A 117 -3.48 -11.09 -9.57
CA ALA A 117 -2.43 -10.69 -10.51
C ALA A 117 -1.58 -9.53 -9.97
N ILE A 118 -2.19 -8.57 -9.27
CA ILE A 118 -1.46 -7.45 -8.64
C ILE A 118 -0.53 -7.97 -7.54
N ILE A 119 -1.02 -8.88 -6.68
CA ILE A 119 -0.22 -9.48 -5.60
C ILE A 119 0.96 -10.26 -6.20
N GLN A 120 0.74 -11.10 -7.20
CA GLN A 120 1.81 -11.86 -7.84
C GLN A 120 2.82 -10.95 -8.53
N ASN A 121 2.37 -9.92 -9.25
CA ASN A 121 3.26 -8.94 -9.87
C ASN A 121 4.08 -8.17 -8.82
N LEU A 122 3.49 -7.79 -7.70
CA LEU A 122 4.21 -7.16 -6.59
C LEU A 122 5.34 -8.07 -6.11
N LEU A 123 5.04 -9.32 -5.79
CA LEU A 123 6.01 -10.29 -5.26
C LEU A 123 7.12 -10.60 -6.26
N SER A 124 6.77 -10.80 -7.54
CA SER A 124 7.75 -11.02 -8.62
C SER A 124 8.69 -9.83 -8.78
N ASN A 125 8.18 -8.60 -8.70
CA ASN A 125 9.01 -7.40 -8.78
C ASN A 125 9.94 -7.23 -7.57
N ILE A 126 9.46 -7.53 -6.36
CA ILE A 126 10.30 -7.50 -5.15
C ILE A 126 11.44 -8.50 -5.31
N TYR A 127 11.13 -9.74 -5.68
CA TYR A 127 12.14 -10.79 -5.84
C TYR A 127 13.13 -10.47 -6.97
N ALA A 128 12.65 -9.99 -8.11
CA ALA A 128 13.51 -9.62 -9.24
C ALA A 128 14.50 -8.49 -8.90
N LYS A 129 14.11 -7.56 -8.01
CA LYS A 129 14.95 -6.41 -7.63
C LYS A 129 15.87 -6.70 -6.44
N HIS A 130 15.43 -7.51 -5.49
CA HIS A 130 16.12 -7.69 -4.21
C HIS A 130 16.60 -9.12 -3.92
N GLY A 131 16.30 -10.09 -4.81
CA GLY A 131 16.66 -11.50 -4.64
C GLY A 131 15.95 -12.22 -3.48
N SER A 132 15.06 -11.53 -2.77
CA SER A 132 14.32 -12.03 -1.62
C SER A 132 12.97 -11.32 -1.52
N TYR A 133 11.99 -11.93 -0.85
CA TYR A 133 10.70 -11.30 -0.58
C TYR A 133 10.74 -10.42 0.68
N SER A 134 11.68 -9.47 0.72
CA SER A 134 11.85 -8.54 1.83
C SER A 134 12.00 -7.12 1.32
N LEU A 135 11.32 -6.19 2.00
CA LEU A 135 11.47 -4.75 1.82
C LEU A 135 11.80 -4.06 3.16
N GLN A 136 12.36 -4.81 4.11
CA GLN A 136 12.56 -4.31 5.48
C GLN A 136 13.52 -3.11 5.55
N PHE A 137 14.39 -2.94 4.55
CA PHE A 137 15.27 -1.77 4.45
C PHE A 137 14.48 -0.45 4.41
N LEU A 138 13.25 -0.44 3.88
CA LEU A 138 12.38 0.76 3.87
C LEU A 138 11.92 1.19 5.27
N ALA A 139 11.90 0.26 6.23
CA ALA A 139 11.56 0.57 7.62
C ALA A 139 12.74 1.15 8.41
N ALA A 140 13.98 0.95 7.93
CA ALA A 140 15.19 1.43 8.61
C ALA A 140 15.45 2.93 8.35
N ASP A 141 15.00 3.48 7.22
CA ASP A 141 15.24 4.87 6.83
C ASP A 141 14.36 5.90 7.58
N GLY A 142 13.47 5.44 8.48
CA GLY A 142 12.56 6.29 9.26
C GLY A 142 13.21 7.05 10.43
N GLU A 143 14.43 6.68 10.84
CA GLU A 143 15.13 7.30 11.99
C GLU A 143 16.21 8.33 11.57
N GLY A 144 16.51 8.48 10.29
CA GLY A 144 17.74 9.14 9.83
C GLY A 144 17.59 10.19 8.73
N ALA A 145 16.70 11.18 8.87
CA ALA A 145 16.69 12.34 7.96
C ALA A 145 16.06 13.63 8.52
N ARG A 146 16.16 13.90 9.83
CA ARG A 146 16.11 15.30 10.30
C ARG A 146 17.53 15.86 10.22
N LYS A 147 17.93 16.33 9.05
CA LYS A 147 19.03 17.30 8.97
C LYS A 147 18.57 18.52 9.75
N THR A 148 19.19 18.75 10.90
CA THR A 148 19.15 20.03 11.58
C THR A 148 19.94 20.98 10.71
N ASP A 149 19.25 21.76 9.89
CA ASP A 149 19.84 22.93 9.25
C ASP A 149 20.03 23.99 10.34
N ALA A 150 21.22 24.00 10.93
CA ALA A 150 21.72 25.07 11.76
C ALA A 150 23.13 25.40 11.27
N GLU A 151 23.22 26.42 10.41
CA GLU A 151 24.31 27.40 10.41
C GLU A 151 23.80 28.74 9.87
#